data_AF-E9SGU4-F1
#
_entry.id   AF-E9SGU4-F1
#
_cell.length_a   1.000
_cell.length_b   1.000
_cell.length_c   1.000
_cell.angle_alpha   90.00
_cell.angle_beta   90.00
_cell.angle_gamma   90.00
#
_symmetry.space_group_name_H-M   'P 1'
#
loop_
_entity.id
_entity.type
_entity.pdbx_description
1 polymer ?
#
loop_
_entity_poly.entity_id
_entity_poly.type
_entity_poly.pdbx_seq_one_letter_code
_entity_poly.pdbx_strand_id
1 'polypeptide(L)'
;MGSAKRRQEEFDDARNRGTEILIEEGVISRCEHHEEIVTDNWDDSGLSKAQDRFAAEMAGKFTREECDEFLDSIIKDAPNDCPLCEKFEAE
;
A
#
# COMPACT_ATOMS: atom_id res chain seq x y z
N MET A 1 -23.42 -8.95 -17.99
CA MET A 1 -22.88 -7.86 -17.15
C MET A 1 -22.10 -8.43 -15.96
N GLY A 2 -21.02 -9.20 -16.19
CA GLY A 2 -20.32 -9.92 -15.11
C GLY A 2 -18.80 -9.72 -15.04
N SER A 3 -18.18 -9.17 -16.09
CA SER A 3 -16.71 -9.10 -16.21
C SER A 3 -16.10 -7.88 -15.54
N ALA A 4 -16.84 -6.76 -15.44
CA ALA A 4 -16.33 -5.52 -14.85
C ALA A 4 -16.26 -5.59 -13.31
N LYS A 5 -17.24 -6.25 -12.66
CA LYS A 5 -17.32 -6.33 -11.20
C LYS A 5 -16.20 -7.18 -10.61
N ARG A 6 -15.92 -8.35 -11.21
CA ARG A 6 -14.79 -9.22 -10.82
C ARG A 6 -13.46 -8.49 -10.90
N ARG A 7 -13.25 -7.72 -11.97
CA ARG A 7 -11.99 -7.01 -12.17
C ARG A 7 -11.78 -5.92 -11.12
N GLN A 8 -12.85 -5.27 -10.66
CA GLN A 8 -12.77 -4.27 -9.60
C GLN A 8 -12.45 -4.91 -8.24
N GLU A 9 -13.04 -6.08 -7.95
CA GLU A 9 -12.74 -6.85 -6.73
C GLU A 9 -11.27 -7.32 -6.71
N GLU A 10 -10.71 -7.73 -7.85
CA GLU A 10 -9.30 -8.12 -7.96
C GLU A 10 -8.34 -6.94 -7.74
N PHE A 11 -8.72 -5.73 -8.16
CA PHE A 11 -7.94 -4.52 -7.89
C PHE A 11 -7.96 -4.14 -6.41
N ASP A 12 -9.11 -4.26 -5.75
CA ASP A 12 -9.26 -3.95 -4.32
C ASP A 12 -8.46 -4.95 -3.45
N ASP A 13 -8.54 -6.24 -3.80
CA ASP A 13 -7.74 -7.31 -3.18
C ASP A 13 -6.24 -7.07 -3.37
N ALA A 14 -5.82 -6.72 -4.59
CA ALA A 14 -4.44 -6.39 -4.88
C ALA A 14 -3.95 -5.16 -4.12
N ARG A 15 -4.78 -4.11 -3.99
CA ARG A 15 -4.44 -2.92 -3.23
C ARG A 15 -4.28 -3.23 -1.74
N ASN A 16 -5.21 -3.97 -1.15
CA ASN A 16 -5.11 -4.39 0.25
C ASN A 16 -3.84 -5.22 0.47
N ARG A 17 -3.55 -6.15 -0.44
CA ARG A 17 -2.35 -6.98 -0.33
C ARG A 17 -1.07 -6.17 -0.48
N GLY A 18 -1.03 -5.24 -1.43
CA GLY A 18 0.11 -4.33 -1.61
C GLY A 18 0.38 -3.50 -0.37
N THR A 19 -0.67 -2.94 0.25
CA THR A 19 -0.57 -2.21 1.52
C THR A 19 -0.01 -3.09 2.64
N GLU A 20 -0.49 -4.33 2.78
CA GLU A 20 0.04 -5.25 3.80
C GLU A 20 1.52 -5.56 3.58
N ILE A 21 1.94 -5.84 2.35
CA ILE A 21 3.35 -6.09 2.04
C ILE A 21 4.21 -4.86 2.36
N LEU A 22 3.76 -3.66 2.00
CA LEU A 22 4.50 -2.43 2.32
C LEU A 22 4.65 -2.23 3.84
N ILE A 23 3.65 -2.62 4.63
CA ILE A 23 3.73 -2.62 6.10
C ILE A 23 4.70 -3.69 6.61
N GLU A 24 4.58 -4.92 6.10
CA GLU A 24 5.45 -6.06 6.47
C GLU A 24 6.93 -5.75 6.18
N GLU A 25 7.22 -5.09 5.06
CA GLU A 25 8.58 -4.70 4.65
C GLU A 25 9.04 -3.36 5.26
N GLY A 26 8.18 -2.67 6.04
CA GLY A 26 8.52 -1.45 6.77
C GLY A 26 8.58 -0.16 5.95
N VAL A 27 8.06 -0.18 4.72
CA VAL A 27 8.01 0.98 3.81
C VAL A 27 6.97 2.00 4.26
N ILE A 28 5.83 1.50 4.74
CA ILE A 28 4.78 2.29 5.36
C ILE A 28 4.46 1.70 6.73
N SER A 29 3.84 2.47 7.61
CA SER A 29 3.43 2.01 8.94
C SER A 29 1.97 2.37 9.21
N ARG A 30 1.24 1.55 9.97
CA ARG A 30 -0.09 1.94 10.46
C ARG A 30 0.07 2.80 11.70
N CYS A 31 -0.73 3.87 11.77
CA CYS A 31 -0.81 4.67 12.98
C CYS A 31 -1.37 3.82 14.13
N GLU A 32 -0.75 3.90 15.31
CA GLU A 32 -1.17 3.17 16.51
C GLU A 32 -2.54 3.60 17.04
N HIS A 33 -2.95 4.84 16.75
CA HIS A 33 -4.21 5.43 17.19
C HIS A 33 -5.31 5.38 16.13
N HIS A 34 -4.92 5.38 14.85
CA HIS A 34 -5.83 5.44 13.71
C HIS A 34 -5.48 4.32 12.73
N GLU A 35 -6.03 3.13 12.95
CA GLU A 35 -5.72 1.91 12.17
C GLU A 35 -5.99 2.05 10.66
N GLU A 36 -6.85 3.01 10.29
CA GLU A 36 -7.18 3.37 8.91
C GLU A 36 -6.15 4.28 8.24
N ILE A 37 -5.24 4.88 9.01
CA ILE A 37 -4.18 5.77 8.51
C ILE A 37 -2.88 4.97 8.39
N VAL A 38 -2.34 4.91 7.17
CA VAL A 38 -0.97 4.50 6.91
C VAL A 38 -0.09 5.72 6.71
N THR A 39 1.11 5.70 7.27
CA THR A 39 2.11 6.76 7.10
C THR A 39 3.30 6.24 6.30
N ASP A 40 3.89 7.12 5.50
CA ASP A 40 5.15 6.86 4.82
C ASP A 40 6.29 6.77 5.85
N ASN A 41 7.08 5.70 5.76
CA ASN A 41 8.30 5.50 6.55
C ASN A 41 9.51 5.22 5.63
N TRP A 42 9.38 5.60 4.35
CA TRP A 42 10.28 5.34 3.23
C TRP A 42 11.54 4.51 3.54
N ASP A 43 11.48 3.21 3.27
CA ASP A 43 12.63 2.30 3.31
C ASP A 43 12.91 1.74 1.91
N ASP A 44 14.00 2.19 1.29
CA ASP A 44 14.37 1.82 -0.09
C ASP A 44 14.62 0.30 -0.23
N SER A 45 15.18 -0.33 0.81
CA SER A 45 15.40 -1.78 0.82
C SER A 45 14.10 -2.57 0.96
N GLY A 46 13.16 -2.07 1.76
CA GLY A 46 11.84 -2.62 1.95
C GLY A 46 11.00 -2.47 0.68
N LEU A 47 11.11 -1.33 0.01
CA LEU A 47 10.38 -1.06 -1.23
C LEU A 47 10.77 -2.05 -2.32
N SER A 48 12.06 -2.27 -2.53
CA SER A 48 12.53 -3.24 -3.53
C SER A 48 12.04 -4.67 -3.24
N LYS A 49 12.03 -5.09 -1.97
CA LYS A 49 11.49 -6.40 -1.56
C LYS A 49 9.97 -6.46 -1.73
N ALA A 50 9.27 -5.40 -1.37
CA ALA A 50 7.82 -5.29 -1.49
C ALA A 50 7.39 -5.40 -2.96
N GLN A 51 8.07 -4.69 -3.86
CA GLN A 51 7.86 -4.78 -5.31
C GLN A 51 8.06 -6.19 -5.83
N ASP A 52 9.16 -6.85 -5.46
CA ASP A 52 9.46 -8.19 -5.97
C ASP A 52 8.47 -9.24 -5.43
N ARG A 53 8.12 -9.14 -4.13
CA ARG A 53 7.12 -10.01 -3.48
C ARG A 53 5.72 -9.80 -4.06
N PHE A 54 5.30 -8.55 -4.22
CA PHE A 54 3.98 -8.22 -4.77
C PHE A 54 3.86 -8.64 -6.24
N ALA A 55 4.87 -8.37 -7.06
CA ALA A 55 4.91 -8.81 -8.45
C ALA A 55 4.89 -10.35 -8.57
N ALA A 56 5.52 -11.07 -7.64
CA ALA A 56 5.47 -12.52 -7.58
C ALA A 56 4.08 -13.05 -7.17
N GLU A 57 3.42 -12.44 -6.19
CA GLU A 57 2.06 -12.83 -5.78
C GLU A 57 1.00 -12.50 -6.85
N MET A 58 1.20 -11.41 -7.59
CA MET A 58 0.31 -10.96 -8.66
C MET A 58 0.69 -11.50 -10.04
N ALA A 59 1.69 -12.38 -10.10
CA ALA A 59 2.16 -12.98 -11.34
C ALA A 59 1.00 -13.68 -12.09
N GLY A 60 0.76 -13.25 -13.33
CA GLY A 60 -0.31 -13.76 -14.18
C GLY A 60 -1.65 -13.02 -14.06
N LYS A 61 -1.79 -12.10 -13.09
CA LYS A 61 -2.91 -11.15 -13.01
C LYS A 61 -2.51 -9.75 -13.47
N PHE A 62 -1.34 -9.28 -13.02
CA PHE A 62 -0.81 -7.95 -13.31
C PHE A 62 0.63 -8.05 -13.84
N THR A 63 1.05 -7.04 -14.60
CA THR A 63 2.44 -6.88 -15.01
C THR A 63 3.28 -6.30 -13.86
N ARG A 64 4.61 -6.47 -13.95
CA ARG A 64 5.52 -5.90 -12.95
C ARG A 64 5.42 -4.37 -12.88
N GLU A 65 5.23 -3.71 -14.02
CA GLU A 65 5.02 -2.26 -14.10
C GLU A 65 3.72 -1.86 -13.40
N GLU A 66 2.61 -2.55 -13.66
CA GLU A 66 1.34 -2.27 -12.94
C GLU A 66 1.52 -2.47 -11.43
N CYS A 67 2.19 -3.53 -11.00
CA CYS A 67 2.48 -3.80 -9.59
C CYS A 67 3.28 -2.67 -8.95
N ASP A 68 4.29 -2.15 -9.66
CA ASP A 68 5.10 -1.04 -9.20
C ASP A 68 4.28 0.25 -9.05
N GLU A 69 3.48 0.58 -10.07
CA GLU A 69 2.58 1.74 -10.04
C GLU A 69 1.54 1.64 -8.91
N PHE A 70 1.05 0.44 -8.59
CA PHE A 70 0.16 0.25 -7.44
C PHE A 70 0.83 0.58 -6.11
N LEU A 71 2.02 0.04 -5.87
CA LEU A 71 2.74 0.26 -4.62
C LEU A 71 3.16 1.72 -4.50
N ASP A 72 3.68 2.31 -5.57
CA ASP A 72 4.03 3.73 -5.64
C ASP A 72 2.82 4.64 -5.37
N SER A 73 1.64 4.30 -5.90
CA SER A 73 0.40 5.03 -5.63
C SER A 73 -0.01 4.98 -4.15
N ILE A 74 0.14 3.82 -3.49
CA ILE A 74 -0.13 3.69 -2.05
C ILE A 74 0.83 4.55 -1.23
N ILE A 75 2.12 4.53 -1.56
CA ILE A 75 3.14 5.30 -0.83
C ILE A 75 2.93 6.81 -1.02
N LYS A 76 2.59 7.25 -2.24
CA LYS A 76 2.28 8.67 -2.53
C LYS A 76 1.02 9.18 -1.84
N ASP A 77 0.07 8.29 -1.56
CA ASP A 77 -1.16 8.61 -0.84
C ASP A 77 -0.93 8.63 0.69
N ALA A 78 0.07 7.89 1.18
CA ALA A 78 0.43 7.85 2.59
C ALA A 78 1.08 9.18 3.05
N PRO A 79 0.50 9.89 4.03
CA PRO A 79 1.15 11.08 4.60
C PRO A 79 2.42 10.70 5.38
N ASN A 80 3.37 11.63 5.49
CA ASN A 80 4.58 11.42 6.32
C ASN A 80 4.24 11.16 7.80
N ASP A 81 3.19 11.81 8.30
CA ASP A 81 2.77 11.71 9.69
C ASP A 81 1.24 11.57 9.77
N CYS A 82 0.74 11.10 10.91
CA CYS A 82 -0.71 10.91 11.05
C CYS A 82 -1.39 12.27 11.25
N PRO A 83 -2.18 12.77 10.28
CA PRO A 83 -2.76 14.11 10.34
C PRO A 83 -3.83 14.25 11.42
N LEU A 84 -4.34 13.13 11.94
CA LEU A 84 -5.26 13.12 13.08
C LEU A 84 -4.48 13.25 14.38
N CYS A 85 -3.37 12.52 14.57
CA CYS A 85 -2.49 12.68 15.73
C CYS A 85 -1.93 14.10 15.84
N GLU A 86 -1.49 14.70 14.73
CA GLU A 86 -1.01 16.09 14.72
C GLU A 86 -2.05 17.10 15.21
N LYS A 87 -3.35 16.84 14.97
CA LYS A 87 -4.43 17.69 15.47
C LYS A 87 -4.68 17.53 16.97
N PHE A 88 -4.47 16.33 17.53
CA PHE A 88 -4.66 16.07 18.95
C PHE A 88 -3.59 16.74 19.83
N GLU A 89 -2.37 16.95 19.32
CA GLU A 89 -1.29 17.61 20.08
C GLU A 89 -1.33 19.15 20.01
N ALA A 90 -2.17 19.71 19.13
CA ALA A 90 -2.26 21.15 18.92
C ALA A 90 -3.25 21.87 19.86
N GLU A 91 -3.92 21.14 20.77
CA GLU A 91 -4.93 21.66 21.72
C GLU A 91 -4.45 21.76 23.17
#